data_AF-Q4N2M2-F1
#
_entry.id   AF-Q4N2M2-F1
#
_cell.length_a   1.000
_cell.length_b   1.000
_cell.length_c   1.000
_cell.angle_alpha   90.00
_cell.angle_beta   90.00
_cell.angle_gamma   90.00
#
_symmetry.space_group_name_H-M   'P 1'
#
loop_
_entity.id
_entity.type
_entity.pdbx_description
1 polymer ?
#
loop_
_entity_poly.entity_id
_entity_poly.type
_entity_poly.pdbx_seq_one_letter_code
_entity_poly.pdbx_strand_id
1 'polypeptide(L)'
;MGNQGQLLSFCSMISTAKNKGTLLRNVALVITVYMYAGVMFILLRHFFEDLTLYGLGIIGGFNLLFFLFFISFIRSAVTDPGVVPLNWGFYMGDDTKRRRYCKICNVWKPDRTHHCSSCNRCVLNMDHHCPWIGNCVGFYNRKYFMQLLVYSIFALGFTLLQSVLYLYNETIENSMDEFDEVGPKAVSYIYVCGMIFIGLALIIALIPFLQFHFKLVLRNSTTIENLDDSNKDSGIYDMGVGANLQQVFGANPLCWFAPCNLPLNRPVGDGVRWSQYCYNPIPDKV
;
A
#
# COMPACT_ATOMS: atom_id res chain seq x y z
N MET A 1 9.55 18.80 42.29
CA MET A 1 8.24 18.58 41.63
C MET A 1 8.28 19.07 40.18
N GLY A 2 9.08 18.45 39.28
CA GLY A 2 9.38 19.08 37.98
C GLY A 2 9.53 18.19 36.75
N ASN A 3 9.18 16.89 36.79
CA ASN A 3 9.44 15.99 35.63
C ASN A 3 8.25 15.18 35.12
N GLN A 4 7.06 15.28 35.73
CA GLN A 4 5.87 14.56 35.25
C GLN A 4 5.07 15.33 34.18
N GLY A 5 5.21 16.67 34.11
CA GLY A 5 4.48 17.49 33.13
C GLY A 5 4.97 17.38 31.68
N GLN A 6 6.26 17.13 31.45
CA GLN A 6 6.83 17.03 30.09
C GLN A 6 6.53 15.68 29.41
N LEU A 7 6.50 14.58 30.16
CA LEU A 7 6.14 13.25 29.64
C LEU A 7 4.66 13.16 29.25
N LEU A 8 3.77 13.79 30.03
CA LEU A 8 2.34 13.86 29.71
C LEU A 8 2.06 14.78 28.51
N SER A 9 2.84 15.85 28.33
CA SER A 9 2.79 16.70 27.14
C SER A 9 3.25 15.97 25.87
N PHE A 10 4.29 15.14 25.95
CA PHE A 10 4.73 14.29 24.84
C PHE A 10 3.69 13.21 24.49
N CYS A 11 3.10 12.55 25.48
CA CYS A 11 2.08 11.54 25.27
C CYS A 11 0.77 12.15 24.71
N SER A 12 0.43 13.37 25.12
CA SER A 12 -0.66 14.19 24.57
C SER A 12 -0.39 14.63 23.13
N MET A 13 0.83 15.04 22.79
CA MET A 13 1.21 15.36 21.40
C MET A 13 1.21 14.12 20.48
N ILE A 14 1.63 12.96 20.99
CA ILE A 14 1.56 11.68 20.27
C ILE A 14 0.10 11.24 20.08
N SER A 15 -0.78 11.49 21.06
CA SER A 15 -2.21 11.16 21.00
C SER A 15 -2.98 12.12 20.08
N THR A 16 -2.68 13.42 20.10
CA THR A 16 -3.32 14.43 19.23
C THR A 16 -2.81 14.37 17.78
N ALA A 17 -1.57 13.95 17.53
CA ALA A 17 -1.08 13.66 16.19
C ALA A 17 -1.73 12.42 15.55
N LYS A 18 -2.15 11.42 16.36
CA LYS A 18 -2.86 10.23 15.87
C LYS A 18 -4.26 10.51 15.32
N ASN A 19 -4.88 11.65 15.65
CA ASN A 19 -6.28 11.94 15.30
C ASN A 19 -6.49 12.70 13.98
N LYS A 20 -5.45 13.04 13.23
CA LYS A 20 -5.59 13.86 12.00
C LYS A 20 -5.54 13.08 10.68
N GLY A 21 -5.54 11.74 10.68
CA GLY A 21 -5.34 10.94 9.46
C GLY A 21 -6.17 9.65 9.34
N THR A 22 -7.44 9.65 9.77
CA THR A 22 -8.23 8.40 9.85
C THR A 22 -9.52 8.37 9.03
N LEU A 23 -10.00 9.49 8.50
CA LEU A 23 -11.29 9.53 7.76
C LEU A 23 -11.23 8.69 6.48
N LEU A 24 -10.26 8.94 5.59
CA LEU A 24 -10.16 8.22 4.32
C LEU A 24 -9.85 6.73 4.49
N ARG A 25 -9.10 6.37 5.54
CA ARG A 25 -8.90 4.97 5.92
C ARG A 25 -10.21 4.29 6.33
N ASN A 26 -11.04 4.97 7.13
CA ASN A 26 -12.33 4.43 7.52
C ASN A 26 -13.28 4.31 6.33
N VAL A 27 -13.26 5.28 5.41
CA VAL A 27 -13.99 5.20 4.14
C VAL A 27 -13.54 4.00 3.30
N ALA A 28 -12.23 3.75 3.20
CA ALA A 28 -11.70 2.57 2.50
C ALA A 28 -12.18 1.25 3.13
N LEU A 29 -12.25 1.19 4.47
CA LEU A 29 -12.78 0.02 5.19
C LEU A 29 -14.27 -0.18 4.94
N VAL A 30 -15.07 0.88 4.94
CA VAL A 30 -16.51 0.80 4.62
C VAL A 30 -16.72 0.29 3.19
N ILE A 31 -15.99 0.85 2.21
CA ILE A 31 -16.03 0.36 0.82
C ILE A 31 -15.63 -1.12 0.75
N THR A 32 -14.57 -1.50 1.46
CA THR A 32 -14.11 -2.90 1.50
C THR A 32 -15.20 -3.85 2.01
N VAL A 33 -15.86 -3.51 3.12
CA VAL A 33 -16.93 -4.33 3.70
C VAL A 33 -18.13 -4.38 2.75
N TYR A 34 -18.52 -3.25 2.16
CA TYR A 34 -19.59 -3.18 1.15
C TYR A 34 -19.30 -4.10 -0.04
N MET A 35 -18.10 -4.02 -0.63
CA MET A 35 -17.73 -4.84 -1.77
C MET A 35 -17.70 -6.34 -1.42
N TYR A 36 -17.09 -6.70 -0.28
CA TYR A 36 -17.03 -8.09 0.16
C TYR A 36 -18.41 -8.69 0.43
N ALA A 37 -19.28 -7.95 1.13
CA ALA A 37 -20.64 -8.41 1.42
C ALA A 37 -21.45 -8.64 0.12
N GLY A 38 -21.35 -7.73 -0.85
CA GLY A 38 -22.02 -7.90 -2.13
C GLY A 38 -21.51 -9.10 -2.92
N VAL A 39 -20.20 -9.33 -2.94
CA VAL A 39 -19.64 -10.53 -3.59
C VAL A 39 -20.15 -11.80 -2.92
N MET A 40 -20.10 -11.88 -1.58
CA MET A 40 -20.43 -13.11 -0.85
C MET A 40 -21.94 -13.42 -0.82
N PHE A 41 -22.79 -12.41 -0.60
CA PHE A 41 -24.21 -12.61 -0.36
C PHE A 41 -25.09 -12.40 -1.60
N ILE A 42 -24.57 -11.75 -2.66
CA ILE A 42 -25.29 -11.54 -3.91
C ILE A 42 -24.63 -12.34 -5.04
N LEU A 43 -23.39 -11.99 -5.40
CA LEU A 43 -22.77 -12.52 -6.61
C LEU A 43 -22.42 -14.01 -6.52
N LEU A 44 -21.95 -14.49 -5.37
CA LEU A 44 -21.55 -15.87 -5.16
C LEU A 44 -22.63 -16.71 -4.48
N ARG A 45 -23.84 -16.17 -4.27
CA ARG A 45 -24.92 -16.85 -3.55
C ARG A 45 -25.27 -18.20 -4.17
N HIS A 46 -25.42 -18.26 -5.49
CA HIS A 46 -25.76 -19.48 -6.22
C HIS A 46 -24.74 -20.62 -5.98
N PHE A 47 -23.46 -20.31 -5.81
CA PHE A 47 -22.44 -21.32 -5.50
C PHE A 47 -22.57 -21.93 -4.10
N PHE A 48 -23.22 -21.24 -3.16
CA PHE A 48 -23.56 -21.79 -1.84
C PHE A 48 -24.76 -22.72 -1.86
N GLU A 49 -25.66 -22.57 -2.85
CA GLU A 49 -26.87 -23.37 -2.97
C GLU A 49 -26.55 -24.73 -3.64
N ASP A 50 -25.74 -24.73 -4.71
CA ASP A 50 -25.41 -25.94 -5.46
C ASP A 50 -24.25 -26.77 -4.88
N LEU A 51 -23.36 -26.15 -4.09
CA LEU A 51 -22.21 -26.79 -3.41
C LEU A 51 -21.30 -27.66 -4.31
N THR A 52 -21.18 -27.31 -5.59
CA THR A 52 -20.28 -28.01 -6.53
C THR A 52 -18.81 -27.78 -6.18
N LEU A 53 -17.92 -28.72 -6.54
CA LEU A 53 -16.47 -28.55 -6.36
C LEU A 53 -15.95 -27.28 -7.06
N TYR A 54 -16.51 -26.95 -8.22
CA TYR A 54 -16.23 -25.72 -8.94
C TYR A 54 -16.64 -24.48 -8.11
N GLY A 55 -17.88 -24.44 -7.61
CA GLY A 55 -18.38 -23.35 -6.78
C GLY A 55 -17.57 -23.15 -5.50
N LEU A 56 -17.22 -24.25 -4.82
CA LEU A 56 -16.33 -24.23 -3.65
C LEU A 56 -14.93 -23.67 -4.01
N GLY A 57 -14.41 -24.01 -5.19
CA GLY A 57 -13.16 -23.47 -5.71
C GLY A 57 -13.22 -21.96 -5.95
N ILE A 58 -14.32 -21.46 -6.53
CA ILE A 58 -14.52 -20.02 -6.78
C ILE A 58 -14.64 -19.25 -5.45
N ILE A 59 -15.47 -19.74 -4.52
CA ILE A 59 -15.64 -19.13 -3.19
C ILE A 59 -14.30 -19.14 -2.43
N GLY A 60 -13.62 -20.27 -2.39
CA GLY A 60 -12.33 -20.42 -1.72
C GLY A 60 -11.25 -19.53 -2.33
N GLY A 61 -11.19 -19.47 -3.66
CA GLY A 61 -10.26 -18.62 -4.41
C GLY A 61 -10.49 -17.13 -4.14
N PHE A 62 -11.74 -16.67 -4.19
CA PHE A 62 -12.07 -15.28 -3.86
C PHE A 62 -11.75 -14.94 -2.41
N ASN A 63 -12.07 -15.81 -1.45
CA ASN A 63 -11.76 -15.57 -0.04
C ASN A 63 -10.25 -15.55 0.22
N LEU A 64 -9.46 -16.38 -0.46
CA LEU A 64 -8.00 -16.32 -0.40
C LEU A 64 -7.48 -14.99 -0.96
N LEU A 65 -7.98 -14.56 -2.12
CA LEU A 65 -7.63 -13.27 -2.71
C LEU A 65 -7.99 -12.10 -1.80
N PHE A 66 -9.20 -12.11 -1.23
CA PHE A 66 -9.66 -11.10 -0.29
C PHE A 66 -8.82 -11.10 0.99
N PHE A 67 -8.47 -12.27 1.51
CA PHE A 67 -7.58 -12.40 2.65
C PHE A 67 -6.21 -11.76 2.37
N LEU A 68 -5.60 -12.05 1.22
CA LEU A 68 -4.32 -11.46 0.79
C LEU A 68 -4.41 -9.93 0.62
N PHE A 69 -5.50 -9.43 0.02
CA PHE A 69 -5.80 -8.00 -0.06
C PHE A 69 -5.90 -7.38 1.34
N PHE A 70 -6.72 -7.95 2.21
CA PHE A 70 -7.07 -7.35 3.49
C PHE A 70 -5.88 -7.35 4.45
N ILE A 71 -5.11 -8.44 4.50
CA ILE A 71 -3.90 -8.47 5.30
C ILE A 71 -2.85 -7.50 4.74
N SER A 72 -2.74 -7.32 3.42
CA SER A 72 -1.85 -6.31 2.82
C SER A 72 -2.26 -4.89 3.19
N PHE A 73 -3.58 -4.60 3.24
CA PHE A 73 -4.12 -3.34 3.75
C PHE A 73 -3.72 -3.10 5.20
N ILE A 74 -3.99 -4.07 6.07
CA ILE A 74 -3.64 -3.99 7.50
C ILE A 74 -2.14 -3.78 7.67
N ARG A 75 -1.31 -4.56 6.96
CA ARG A 75 0.15 -4.47 7.06
C ARG A 75 0.68 -3.13 6.55
N SER A 76 0.12 -2.58 5.49
CA SER A 76 0.46 -1.23 5.03
C SER A 76 0.11 -0.16 6.07
N ALA A 77 -1.08 -0.28 6.67
CA ALA A 77 -1.60 0.69 7.64
C ALA A 77 -0.89 0.65 9.01
N VAL A 78 -0.49 -0.55 9.49
CA VAL A 78 0.01 -0.71 10.87
C VAL A 78 1.51 -0.95 10.98
N THR A 79 2.19 -1.34 9.90
CA THR A 79 3.65 -1.52 9.94
C THR A 79 4.33 -0.16 10.02
N ASP A 80 5.24 -0.01 10.98
CA ASP A 80 6.08 1.19 11.06
C ASP A 80 6.89 1.34 9.76
N PRO A 81 6.80 2.48 9.05
CA PRO A 81 7.45 2.64 7.74
C PRO A 81 8.98 2.77 7.84
N GLY A 82 9.52 3.00 9.04
CA GLY A 82 10.95 3.15 9.32
C GLY A 82 11.23 4.40 10.14
N VAL A 83 11.95 4.22 11.24
CA VAL A 83 12.44 5.28 12.14
C VAL A 83 13.92 5.54 11.88
N VAL A 84 14.35 6.79 12.03
CA VAL A 84 15.79 7.10 12.08
C VAL A 84 16.39 6.46 13.35
N PRO A 85 17.46 5.66 13.26
CA PRO A 85 18.11 5.08 14.42
C PRO A 85 18.61 6.16 15.39
N LEU A 86 18.57 5.83 16.69
CA LEU A 86 19.12 6.70 17.72
C LEU A 86 20.61 6.96 17.43
N ASN A 87 21.05 8.20 17.62
CA ASN A 87 22.44 8.64 17.40
C ASN A 87 22.93 8.52 15.95
N TRP A 88 22.04 8.31 14.96
CA TRP A 88 22.44 8.37 13.55
C TRP A 88 23.13 9.70 13.24
N GLY A 89 24.31 9.61 12.60
CA GLY A 89 25.11 10.77 12.23
C GLY A 89 25.91 11.43 13.37
N PHE A 90 25.82 10.95 14.61
CA PHE A 90 26.58 11.50 15.74
C PHE A 90 28.07 11.12 15.69
N TYR A 91 28.39 9.90 15.25
CA TYR A 91 29.76 9.37 15.18
C TYR A 91 30.35 9.33 13.76
N MET A 92 29.63 9.84 12.76
CA MET A 92 30.17 9.93 11.40
C MET A 92 31.08 11.17 11.35
N GLY A 93 32.41 10.99 11.20
CA GLY A 93 33.45 12.06 11.23
C GLY A 93 33.26 13.19 10.20
N ASP A 94 34.19 14.14 10.07
CA ASP A 94 33.99 15.44 9.37
C ASP A 94 33.77 15.44 7.83
N ASP A 95 33.45 14.31 7.20
CA ASP A 95 33.00 14.30 5.80
C ASP A 95 31.61 14.94 5.69
N THR A 96 31.64 16.24 5.39
CA THR A 96 30.56 17.22 5.61
C THR A 96 29.73 17.53 4.38
N LYS A 97 30.01 16.95 3.21
CA LYS A 97 29.45 17.51 1.97
C LYS A 97 27.97 17.20 1.67
N ARG A 98 27.27 16.33 2.41
CA ARG A 98 25.85 16.00 2.10
C ARG A 98 24.94 15.71 3.31
N ARG A 99 25.23 16.24 4.50
CA ARG A 99 24.40 15.96 5.69
C ARG A 99 23.10 16.77 5.67
N ARG A 100 21.97 16.08 5.51
CA ARG A 100 20.64 16.69 5.68
C ARG A 100 20.21 16.58 7.15
N TYR A 101 19.70 17.67 7.72
CA TYR A 101 19.23 17.71 9.11
C TYR A 101 17.73 18.00 9.19
N CYS A 102 17.02 17.37 10.13
CA CYS A 102 15.63 17.71 10.44
C CYS A 102 15.57 18.57 11.70
N LYS A 103 15.25 19.86 11.55
CA LYS A 103 15.08 20.79 12.68
C LYS A 103 13.88 20.44 13.58
N ILE A 104 12.84 19.84 13.02
CA ILE A 104 11.61 19.46 13.76
C ILE A 104 11.86 18.24 14.64
N CYS A 105 12.52 17.21 14.08
CA CYS A 105 12.80 15.97 14.81
C CYS A 105 14.13 16.00 15.57
N ASN A 106 14.95 17.02 15.38
CA ASN A 106 16.29 17.16 15.96
C ASN A 106 17.22 15.96 15.65
N VAL A 107 17.17 15.44 14.42
CA VAL A 107 17.97 14.29 13.96
C VAL A 107 18.64 14.57 12.62
N TRP A 108 19.84 13.99 12.43
CA TRP A 108 20.44 13.86 11.11
C TRP A 108 19.61 12.89 10.28
N LYS A 109 19.29 13.27 9.03
CA LYS A 109 18.52 12.43 8.12
C LYS A 109 19.50 11.49 7.40
N PRO A 110 19.33 10.16 7.50
CA PRO A 110 19.92 9.25 6.53
C PRO A 110 19.53 9.62 5.10
N ASP A 111 20.24 9.05 4.14
CA ASP A 111 19.85 9.18 2.75
C ASP A 111 18.41 8.66 2.55
N ARG A 112 17.70 9.28 1.60
CA ARG A 112 16.31 8.96 1.25
C ARG A 112 15.28 9.11 2.40
N THR A 113 15.70 9.71 3.52
CA THR A 113 14.80 9.99 4.66
C THR A 113 14.17 11.37 4.54
N HIS A 114 12.85 11.46 4.75
CA HIS A 114 12.11 12.72 4.72
C HIS A 114 11.23 12.88 5.97
N HIS A 115 10.94 14.13 6.35
CA HIS A 115 10.03 14.42 7.46
C HIS A 115 8.60 14.47 6.93
N CYS A 116 7.72 13.66 7.50
CA CYS A 116 6.29 13.73 7.22
C CYS A 116 5.60 14.54 8.33
N SER A 117 4.98 15.66 7.96
CA SER A 117 4.21 16.49 8.88
C SER A 117 2.98 15.76 9.44
N SER A 118 2.28 14.97 8.62
CA SER A 118 1.12 14.18 9.05
C SER A 118 1.48 13.11 10.09
N CYS A 119 2.62 12.45 9.93
CA CYS A 119 3.12 11.48 10.93
C CYS A 119 3.96 12.15 12.04
N ASN A 120 4.29 13.44 11.89
CA ASN A 120 5.17 14.22 12.76
C ASN A 120 6.52 13.53 13.09
N ARG A 121 7.16 12.92 12.09
CA ARG A 121 8.44 12.23 12.24
C ARG A 121 9.19 12.09 10.92
N CYS A 122 10.50 11.83 11.01
CA CYS A 122 11.28 11.36 9.88
C CYS A 122 10.98 9.88 9.57
N VAL A 123 10.82 9.58 8.28
CA VAL A 123 10.51 8.26 7.74
C VAL A 123 11.64 7.82 6.81
N LEU A 124 12.18 6.63 7.04
CA LEU A 124 13.22 6.03 6.20
C LEU A 124 12.68 5.67 4.82
N ASN A 125 13.47 5.92 3.77
CA ASN A 125 13.09 5.72 2.37
C ASN A 125 11.65 6.19 2.08
N MET A 126 11.31 7.39 2.55
CA MET A 126 9.94 7.88 2.51
C MET A 126 9.49 8.01 1.06
N ASP A 127 8.42 7.29 0.72
CA ASP A 127 7.76 7.44 -0.55
C ASP A 127 6.74 8.57 -0.44
N HIS A 128 5.63 8.33 0.26
CA HIS A 128 4.61 9.35 0.49
C HIS A 128 3.83 9.09 1.78
N HIS A 129 3.02 10.06 2.19
CA HIS A 129 1.98 9.85 3.18
C HIS A 129 0.69 9.45 2.48
N CYS A 130 0.17 8.26 2.76
CA CYS A 130 -1.04 7.77 2.13
C CYS A 130 -2.23 7.87 3.09
N PRO A 131 -3.19 8.78 2.85
CA PRO A 131 -4.32 8.95 3.75
C PRO A 131 -5.32 7.78 3.71
N TRP A 132 -5.33 7.00 2.62
CA TRP A 132 -6.20 5.83 2.45
C TRP A 132 -5.81 4.64 3.34
N ILE A 133 -4.54 4.54 3.74
CA ILE A 133 -4.09 3.58 4.76
C ILE A 133 -3.88 4.26 6.13
N GLY A 134 -3.94 5.60 6.19
CA GLY A 134 -3.70 6.38 7.39
C GLY A 134 -2.27 6.26 7.93
N ASN A 135 -1.28 6.05 7.04
CA ASN A 135 0.12 5.84 7.39
C ASN A 135 1.05 6.31 6.26
N CYS A 136 2.32 6.52 6.59
CA CYS A 136 3.36 6.70 5.57
C CYS A 136 3.70 5.39 4.88
N VAL A 137 4.04 5.47 3.61
CA VAL A 137 4.71 4.41 2.86
C VAL A 137 6.21 4.72 2.87
N GLY A 138 7.01 3.81 3.40
CA GLY A 138 8.46 3.94 3.55
C GLY A 138 9.16 2.59 3.49
N PHE A 139 10.39 2.53 3.97
CA PHE A 139 11.27 1.37 3.82
C PHE A 139 10.63 0.03 4.20
N TYR A 140 10.04 -0.08 5.38
CA TYR A 140 9.58 -1.38 5.92
C TYR A 140 8.18 -1.81 5.47
N ASN A 141 7.38 -0.92 4.88
CA ASN A 141 6.00 -1.23 4.47
C ASN A 141 5.69 -0.98 2.99
N ARG A 142 6.64 -0.48 2.18
CA ARG A 142 6.48 -0.29 0.74
C ARG A 142 6.07 -1.58 0.02
N LYS A 143 6.57 -2.73 0.47
CA LYS A 143 6.15 -4.05 -0.04
C LYS A 143 4.65 -4.29 0.11
N TYR A 144 4.13 -4.13 1.33
CA TYR A 144 2.72 -4.37 1.63
C TYR A 144 1.83 -3.42 0.84
N PHE A 145 2.31 -2.19 0.61
CA PHE A 145 1.62 -1.22 -0.22
C PHE A 145 1.53 -1.67 -1.69
N MET A 146 2.63 -2.19 -2.27
CA MET A 146 2.61 -2.77 -3.62
C MET A 146 1.65 -3.96 -3.71
N GLN A 147 1.69 -4.85 -2.72
CA GLN A 147 0.78 -6.01 -2.64
C GLN A 147 -0.68 -5.56 -2.52
N LEU A 148 -0.96 -4.56 -1.71
CA LEU A 148 -2.30 -3.96 -1.56
C LEU A 148 -2.82 -3.50 -2.92
N LEU A 149 -2.03 -2.75 -3.70
CA LEU A 149 -2.47 -2.27 -5.02
C LEU A 149 -2.76 -3.42 -5.99
N VAL A 150 -1.88 -4.42 -6.04
CA VAL A 150 -2.04 -5.59 -6.92
C VAL A 150 -3.29 -6.39 -6.54
N TYR A 151 -3.45 -6.76 -5.27
CA TYR A 151 -4.60 -7.54 -4.83
C TYR A 151 -5.92 -6.77 -4.91
N SER A 152 -5.88 -5.44 -4.76
CA SER A 152 -7.06 -4.59 -4.99
C SER A 152 -7.53 -4.72 -6.43
N ILE A 153 -6.64 -4.60 -7.42
CA ILE A 153 -7.01 -4.70 -8.84
C ILE A 153 -7.57 -6.08 -9.16
N PHE A 154 -6.96 -7.16 -8.65
CA PHE A 154 -7.49 -8.51 -8.87
C PHE A 154 -8.86 -8.72 -8.21
N ALA A 155 -9.06 -8.26 -6.98
CA ALA A 155 -10.34 -8.39 -6.28
C ALA A 155 -11.45 -7.58 -6.96
N LEU A 156 -11.12 -6.37 -7.42
CA LEU A 156 -12.05 -5.52 -8.19
C LEU A 156 -12.37 -6.14 -9.55
N GLY A 157 -11.36 -6.68 -10.26
CA GLY A 157 -11.57 -7.37 -11.54
C GLY A 157 -12.46 -8.60 -11.40
N PHE A 158 -12.26 -9.41 -10.35
CA PHE A 158 -13.15 -10.51 -10.02
C PHE A 158 -14.58 -10.02 -9.75
N THR A 159 -14.72 -8.97 -8.93
CA THR A 159 -16.04 -8.40 -8.60
C THR A 159 -16.77 -7.93 -9.85
N LEU A 160 -16.10 -7.20 -10.75
CA LEU A 160 -16.70 -6.73 -12.00
C LEU A 160 -17.10 -7.89 -12.92
N LEU A 161 -16.27 -8.91 -13.05
CA LEU A 161 -16.59 -10.09 -13.85
C LEU A 161 -17.84 -10.78 -13.29
N GLN A 162 -17.89 -11.04 -11.98
CA GLN A 162 -19.05 -11.68 -11.36
C GLN A 162 -20.30 -10.82 -11.42
N SER A 163 -20.18 -9.49 -11.31
CA SER A 163 -21.32 -8.58 -11.50
C SER A 163 -21.90 -8.64 -12.92
N VAL A 164 -21.05 -8.72 -13.95
CA VAL A 164 -21.50 -8.88 -15.35
C VAL A 164 -22.17 -10.23 -15.55
N LEU A 165 -21.60 -11.31 -15.03
CA LEU A 165 -22.19 -12.66 -15.11
C LEU A 165 -23.54 -12.73 -14.39
N TYR A 166 -23.65 -12.13 -13.20
CA TYR A 166 -24.90 -12.02 -12.47
C TYR A 166 -25.99 -11.34 -13.31
N LEU A 167 -25.70 -10.15 -13.88
CA LEU A 167 -26.67 -9.42 -14.70
C LEU A 167 -27.03 -10.16 -16.00
N TYR A 168 -26.06 -10.85 -16.61
CA TYR A 168 -26.29 -11.63 -17.82
C TYR A 168 -27.24 -12.81 -17.56
N ASN A 169 -26.99 -13.61 -16.51
CA ASN A 169 -27.80 -14.76 -16.17
C ASN A 169 -29.24 -14.34 -15.83
N GLU A 170 -29.40 -13.30 -15.02
CA GLU A 170 -30.73 -12.75 -14.70
C GLU A 170 -31.50 -12.28 -15.95
N THR A 171 -30.81 -11.70 -16.94
CA THR A 171 -31.46 -11.22 -18.17
C THR A 171 -31.91 -12.37 -19.08
N ILE A 172 -31.23 -13.51 -19.05
CA ILE A 172 -31.46 -14.64 -19.97
C ILE A 172 -32.41 -15.67 -19.36
N GLU A 173 -32.31 -15.92 -18.04
CA GLU A 173 -33.02 -17.01 -17.38
C GLU A 173 -34.40 -16.58 -16.83
N ASN A 174 -34.59 -15.30 -16.48
CA ASN A 174 -35.81 -14.81 -15.83
C ASN A 174 -36.69 -14.01 -16.79
N SER A 175 -37.54 -14.71 -17.55
CA SER A 175 -38.47 -14.08 -18.51
C SER A 175 -39.85 -13.69 -17.93
N MET A 176 -40.18 -14.14 -16.71
CA MET A 176 -41.35 -13.69 -15.94
C MET A 176 -41.07 -13.77 -14.44
N ASP A 177 -40.86 -12.64 -13.77
CA ASP A 177 -40.67 -12.58 -12.32
C ASP A 177 -42.02 -12.72 -11.59
N GLU A 178 -42.05 -13.55 -10.53
CA GLU A 178 -43.17 -13.57 -9.58
C GLU A 178 -43.22 -12.26 -8.78
N PHE A 179 -44.43 -11.77 -8.47
CA PHE A 179 -44.65 -10.46 -7.85
C PHE A 179 -43.91 -10.29 -6.51
N ASP A 180 -43.77 -11.38 -5.74
CA ASP A 180 -43.11 -11.38 -4.44
C ASP A 180 -41.57 -11.33 -4.52
N GLU A 181 -40.97 -11.60 -5.69
CA GLU A 181 -39.52 -11.56 -5.91
C GLU A 181 -39.01 -10.20 -6.38
N VAL A 182 -39.91 -9.31 -6.83
CA VAL A 182 -39.56 -8.02 -7.45
C VAL A 182 -38.78 -7.13 -6.48
N GLY A 183 -39.17 -7.09 -5.20
CA GLY A 183 -38.53 -6.24 -4.18
C GLY A 183 -37.07 -6.62 -3.89
N PRO A 184 -36.79 -7.87 -3.46
CA PRO A 184 -35.42 -8.33 -3.22
C PRO A 184 -34.51 -8.28 -4.47
N LYS A 185 -35.04 -8.57 -5.66
CA LYS A 185 -34.30 -8.44 -6.92
C LYS A 185 -33.90 -6.99 -7.20
N ALA A 186 -34.83 -6.03 -7.04
CA ALA A 186 -34.54 -4.61 -7.22
C ALA A 186 -33.42 -4.10 -6.30
N VAL A 187 -33.43 -4.51 -5.02
CA VAL A 187 -32.36 -4.15 -4.07
C VAL A 187 -31.02 -4.72 -4.51
N SER A 188 -30.98 -5.97 -4.96
CA SER A 188 -29.77 -6.63 -5.44
C SER A 188 -29.20 -5.92 -6.68
N TYR A 189 -30.05 -5.53 -7.64
CA TYR A 189 -29.61 -4.75 -8.80
C TYR A 189 -29.01 -3.39 -8.43
N ILE A 190 -29.64 -2.64 -7.52
CA ILE A 190 -29.10 -1.36 -7.05
C ILE A 190 -27.73 -1.57 -6.41
N TYR A 191 -27.58 -2.61 -5.59
CA TYR A 191 -26.31 -2.95 -4.95
C TYR A 191 -25.23 -3.30 -5.98
N VAL A 192 -25.54 -4.15 -6.95
CA VAL A 192 -24.63 -4.58 -8.02
C VAL A 192 -24.22 -3.39 -8.90
N CYS A 193 -25.15 -2.52 -9.26
CA CYS A 193 -24.84 -1.27 -9.96
C CYS A 193 -23.89 -0.37 -9.16
N GLY A 194 -24.09 -0.26 -7.84
CA GLY A 194 -23.18 0.45 -6.94
C GLY A 194 -21.78 -0.18 -6.90
N MET A 195 -21.69 -1.51 -6.85
CA MET A 195 -20.41 -2.23 -6.91
C MET A 195 -19.69 -2.02 -8.25
N ILE A 196 -20.41 -2.05 -9.37
CA ILE A 196 -19.84 -1.78 -10.70
C ILE A 196 -19.30 -0.35 -10.76
N PHE A 197 -20.09 0.63 -10.33
CA PHE A 197 -19.69 2.04 -10.33
C PHE A 197 -18.43 2.28 -9.50
N ILE A 198 -18.42 1.81 -8.24
CA ILE A 198 -17.26 1.91 -7.35
C ILE A 198 -16.07 1.14 -7.92
N GLY A 199 -16.31 -0.07 -8.42
CA GLY A 199 -15.28 -0.95 -8.95
C GLY A 199 -14.56 -0.36 -10.16
N LEU A 200 -15.31 0.19 -11.12
CA LEU A 200 -14.76 0.87 -12.28
C LEU A 200 -13.99 2.13 -11.90
N ALA A 201 -14.55 2.97 -11.02
CA ALA A 201 -13.89 4.18 -10.54
C ALA A 201 -12.54 3.86 -9.87
N LEU A 202 -12.50 2.83 -9.02
CA LEU A 202 -11.27 2.39 -8.37
C LEU A 202 -10.28 1.78 -9.35
N ILE A 203 -10.70 0.96 -10.31
CA ILE A 203 -9.78 0.38 -11.31
C ILE A 203 -9.14 1.48 -12.16
N ILE A 204 -9.93 2.44 -12.64
CA ILE A 204 -9.43 3.57 -13.45
C ILE A 204 -8.38 4.37 -12.66
N ALA A 205 -8.56 4.54 -11.36
CA ALA A 205 -7.59 5.23 -10.50
C ALA A 205 -6.35 4.36 -10.18
N LEU A 206 -6.56 3.08 -9.85
CA LEU A 206 -5.51 2.22 -9.27
C LEU A 206 -4.57 1.63 -10.33
N ILE A 207 -5.02 1.35 -11.55
CA ILE A 207 -4.15 0.82 -12.62
C ILE A 207 -2.99 1.79 -12.93
N PRO A 208 -3.23 3.07 -13.31
CA PRO A 208 -2.12 3.97 -13.61
C PRO A 208 -1.25 4.26 -12.38
N PHE A 209 -1.86 4.29 -11.19
CA PHE A 209 -1.14 4.46 -9.93
C PHE A 209 -0.19 3.28 -9.66
N LEU A 210 -0.65 2.04 -9.89
CA LEU A 210 0.17 0.84 -9.78
C LEU A 210 1.30 0.85 -10.82
N GLN A 211 1.02 1.20 -12.08
CA GLN A 211 2.04 1.31 -13.13
C GLN A 211 3.15 2.30 -12.74
N PHE A 212 2.76 3.46 -12.22
CA PHE A 212 3.68 4.47 -11.72
C PHE A 212 4.56 3.91 -10.59
N HIS A 213 3.97 3.29 -9.56
CA HIS A 213 4.76 2.75 -8.46
C HIS A 213 5.65 1.57 -8.87
N PHE A 214 5.22 0.71 -9.79
CA PHE A 214 6.09 -0.33 -10.35
C PHE A 214 7.30 0.28 -11.06
N LYS A 215 7.11 1.33 -11.86
CA LYS A 215 8.23 2.05 -12.50
C LYS A 215 9.23 2.56 -11.45
N LEU A 216 8.74 3.12 -10.34
CA LEU A 216 9.60 3.59 -9.26
C LEU A 216 10.37 2.45 -8.58
N VAL A 217 9.71 1.32 -8.32
CA VAL A 217 10.39 0.14 -7.77
C VAL A 217 11.47 -0.36 -8.72
N LEU A 218 11.17 -0.46 -10.02
CA LEU A 218 12.12 -0.94 -11.02
C LEU A 218 13.34 -0.02 -11.21
N ARG A 219 13.19 1.28 -10.96
CA ARG A 219 14.29 2.28 -11.02
C ARG A 219 14.91 2.59 -9.65
N ASN A 220 14.52 1.87 -8.61
CA ASN A 220 14.91 2.13 -7.24
C ASN A 220 14.77 3.60 -6.81
N SER A 221 13.64 4.21 -7.14
CA SER A 221 13.31 5.58 -6.75
C SER A 221 12.07 5.59 -5.85
N THR A 222 11.90 6.68 -5.11
CA THR A 222 10.67 7.03 -4.39
C THR A 222 9.89 8.09 -5.16
N THR A 223 8.63 8.31 -4.80
CA THR A 223 7.83 9.41 -5.36
C THR A 223 8.48 10.77 -5.10
N ILE A 224 9.09 10.98 -3.92
CA ILE A 224 9.77 12.24 -3.60
C ILE A 224 10.98 12.46 -4.52
N GLU A 225 11.81 11.45 -4.70
CA GLU A 225 12.99 11.53 -5.57
C GLU A 225 12.61 11.75 -7.04
N ASN A 226 11.49 11.16 -7.49
CA ASN A 226 11.01 11.33 -8.85
C ASN A 226 10.38 12.72 -9.11
N LEU A 227 9.97 13.43 -8.05
CA LEU A 227 9.44 14.80 -8.12
C LEU A 227 10.51 15.88 -7.94
N ASP A 228 11.68 15.52 -7.44
CA ASP A 228 12.80 16.44 -7.27
C ASP A 228 13.58 16.58 -8.58
N ASP A 229 13.39 17.69 -9.29
CA ASP A 229 14.03 17.95 -10.59
C ASP A 229 15.56 17.89 -10.56
N SER A 230 16.19 18.05 -9.38
CA SER A 230 17.65 17.92 -9.22
C SER A 230 18.14 16.47 -9.19
N ASN A 231 17.26 15.53 -8.82
CA ASN A 231 17.56 14.10 -8.67
C ASN A 231 16.79 13.21 -9.65
N LYS A 232 15.85 13.80 -10.39
CA LYS A 232 15.06 13.16 -11.44
C LYS A 232 15.98 12.52 -12.48
N ASP A 233 15.77 11.23 -12.71
CA ASP A 233 16.56 10.40 -13.64
C ASP A 233 18.06 10.23 -13.30
N SER A 234 18.50 10.62 -12.09
CA SER A 234 19.90 10.45 -11.68
C SER A 234 20.34 8.98 -11.61
N GLY A 235 19.39 8.05 -11.40
CA GLY A 235 19.65 6.61 -11.35
C GLY A 235 20.64 6.18 -10.26
N ILE A 236 20.95 7.07 -9.30
CA ILE A 236 22.07 6.88 -8.35
C ILE A 236 21.90 5.61 -7.52
N TYR A 237 20.67 5.22 -7.20
CA TYR A 237 20.34 4.02 -6.41
C TYR A 237 19.91 2.82 -7.26
N ASP A 238 19.82 2.96 -8.59
CA ASP A 238 19.41 1.87 -9.47
C ASP A 238 20.52 0.82 -9.54
N MET A 239 20.29 -0.37 -8.97
CA MET A 239 21.26 -1.48 -8.95
C MET A 239 20.90 -2.59 -9.93
N GLY A 240 20.00 -2.31 -10.88
CA GLY A 240 19.42 -3.29 -11.78
C GLY A 240 18.15 -3.95 -11.23
N VAL A 241 17.28 -4.38 -12.14
CA VAL A 241 15.89 -4.82 -11.84
C VAL A 241 15.82 -5.85 -10.71
N GLY A 242 16.68 -6.87 -10.72
CA GLY A 242 16.66 -7.92 -9.70
C GLY A 242 16.98 -7.39 -8.31
N ALA A 243 18.05 -6.61 -8.16
CA ALA A 243 18.44 -6.01 -6.88
C ALA A 243 17.40 -4.98 -6.40
N ASN A 244 16.83 -4.20 -7.31
CA ASN A 244 15.80 -3.22 -6.99
C ASN A 244 14.52 -3.88 -6.47
N LEU A 245 14.10 -4.98 -7.10
CA LEU A 245 12.97 -5.78 -6.63
C LEU A 245 13.26 -6.43 -5.27
N GLN A 246 14.45 -7.01 -5.07
CA GLN A 246 14.83 -7.60 -3.79
C GLN A 246 14.86 -6.57 -2.66
N GLN A 247 15.26 -5.33 -2.95
CA GLN A 247 15.28 -4.27 -1.95
C GLN A 247 13.87 -3.95 -1.43
N VAL A 248 12.82 -4.12 -2.23
CA VAL A 248 11.44 -3.90 -1.81
C VAL A 248 10.79 -5.17 -1.30
N PHE A 249 10.83 -6.26 -2.08
CA PHE A 249 10.04 -7.48 -1.83
C PHE A 249 10.76 -8.53 -0.99
N GLY A 250 12.09 -8.42 -0.85
CA GLY A 250 12.95 -9.37 -0.15
C GLY A 250 13.70 -10.33 -1.07
N ALA A 251 14.64 -11.07 -0.49
CA ALA A 251 15.60 -11.89 -1.23
C ALA A 251 14.96 -13.12 -1.92
N ASN A 252 13.84 -13.64 -1.41
CA ASN A 252 13.19 -14.84 -1.96
C ASN A 252 11.94 -14.48 -2.81
N PRO A 253 11.98 -14.65 -4.15
CA PRO A 253 10.84 -14.39 -5.04
C PRO A 253 9.57 -15.18 -4.71
N LEU A 254 9.70 -16.39 -4.16
CA LEU A 254 8.54 -17.23 -3.80
C LEU A 254 7.69 -16.59 -2.70
N CYS A 255 8.25 -15.68 -1.93
CA CYS A 255 7.56 -15.01 -0.84
C CYS A 255 7.09 -13.59 -1.20
N TRP A 256 7.36 -13.10 -2.42
CA TRP A 256 6.99 -11.74 -2.85
C TRP A 256 5.49 -11.48 -2.81
N PHE A 257 4.67 -12.51 -2.99
CA PHE A 257 3.21 -12.47 -2.91
C PHE A 257 2.69 -12.77 -1.49
N ALA A 258 3.55 -13.12 -0.54
CA ALA A 258 3.14 -13.34 0.83
C ALA A 258 3.24 -12.03 1.64
N PRO A 259 2.13 -11.52 2.21
CA PRO A 259 2.11 -10.29 3.02
C PRO A 259 2.58 -10.54 4.47
N CYS A 260 3.66 -11.30 4.62
CA CYS A 260 4.25 -11.66 5.91
C CYS A 260 5.68 -11.12 6.06
N ASN A 261 6.11 -10.93 7.31
CA ASN A 261 7.44 -10.43 7.65
C ASN A 261 8.38 -11.57 8.06
N LEU A 262 8.56 -12.55 7.17
CA LEU A 262 9.55 -13.61 7.40
C LEU A 262 10.96 -13.08 7.11
N PRO A 263 12.04 -13.64 7.70
CA PRO A 263 13.40 -13.15 7.51
C PRO A 263 13.87 -13.03 6.05
N LEU A 264 13.36 -13.90 5.17
CA LEU A 264 13.63 -13.89 3.72
C LEU A 264 12.69 -12.98 2.92
N ASN A 265 11.71 -12.38 3.60
CA ASN A 265 10.58 -11.68 3.01
C ASN A 265 10.50 -10.18 3.37
N ARG A 266 11.50 -9.71 4.12
CA ARG A 266 11.73 -8.31 4.48
C ARG A 266 12.54 -7.60 3.38
N PRO A 267 12.40 -6.27 3.21
CA PRO A 267 13.25 -5.51 2.31
C PRO A 267 14.73 -5.72 2.63
N VAL A 268 15.57 -5.82 1.60
CA VAL A 268 17.02 -5.96 1.76
C VAL A 268 17.64 -4.61 2.13
N GLY A 269 18.48 -4.59 3.17
CA GLY A 269 19.14 -3.40 3.68
C GLY A 269 18.63 -2.96 5.05
N ASP A 270 19.17 -1.86 5.56
CA ASP A 270 18.86 -1.29 6.88
C ASP A 270 18.00 -0.01 6.81
N GLY A 271 17.72 0.47 5.59
CA GLY A 271 16.96 1.69 5.32
C GLY A 271 17.72 2.99 5.57
N VAL A 272 19.00 2.92 5.98
CA VAL A 272 19.83 4.08 6.29
C VAL A 272 21.08 4.18 5.42
N ARG A 273 21.63 3.04 4.98
CA ARG A 273 22.76 2.94 4.06
C ARG A 273 22.27 2.43 2.71
N TRP A 274 22.75 3.06 1.66
CA TRP A 274 22.33 2.77 0.29
C TRP A 274 23.55 2.61 -0.58
N SER A 275 23.60 1.51 -1.34
CA SER A 275 24.56 1.36 -2.42
C SER A 275 24.24 2.40 -3.50
N GLN A 276 25.26 3.11 -3.96
CA GLN A 276 25.15 4.12 -5.01
C GLN A 276 26.06 3.72 -6.18
N TYR A 277 25.60 3.93 -7.41
CA TYR A 277 26.51 3.94 -8.56
C TYR A 277 27.36 5.21 -8.48
N CYS A 278 28.60 5.07 -8.00
CA CYS A 278 29.58 6.14 -8.10
C CYS A 278 29.99 6.32 -9.56
N TYR A 279 29.41 7.30 -10.25
CA TYR A 279 30.13 7.92 -11.36
C TYR A 279 31.26 8.71 -10.70
N ASN A 280 32.49 8.20 -10.75
CA ASN A 280 33.64 9.06 -10.45
C ASN A 280 33.67 10.10 -11.58
N PRO A 281 33.39 11.39 -11.34
CA PRO A 281 33.79 12.38 -12.31
C PRO A 281 35.32 12.26 -12.37
N ILE A 282 35.84 11.85 -13.53
CA ILE A 282 37.26 12.00 -13.82
C ILE A 282 37.56 13.47 -13.52
N PRO A 283 38.49 13.78 -12.60
CA PRO A 283 38.80 15.18 -12.32
C PRO A 283 39.15 15.83 -13.65
N ASP A 284 38.46 16.93 -13.98
CA ASP A 284 38.85 17.76 -15.10
C ASP A 284 40.34 18.03 -14.94
N LYS A 285 41.11 17.63 -15.96
CA LYS A 285 42.56 17.58 -15.93
C LYS A 285 43.10 18.91 -15.38
N VAL A 286 43.91 18.79 -14.32
CA VAL A 286 44.71 19.86 -13.72
C VAL A 286 45.62 20.51 -14.75
#